data_AF-A0A0U3MNC6-F1
#
_entry.id   AF-A0A0U3MNC6-F1
#
_cell.length_a   1.000
_cell.length_b   1.000
_cell.length_c   1.000
_cell.angle_alpha   90.00
_cell.angle_beta   90.00
_cell.angle_gamma   90.00
#
_symmetry.space_group_name_H-M   'P 1'
#
loop_
_entity.id
_entity.type
_entity.pdbx_description
1 polymer ?
#
loop_
_entity_poly.entity_id
_entity_poly.type
_entity_poly.pdbx_seq_one_letter_code
_entity_poly.pdbx_strand_id
1 'polypeptide(L)'
;MRESESIRLQLADRGRTSIRATGLLGPWVLCAGLIVATTVRAAPEPAASALVPPAADLRMRALAATCAACHGTDGRSTADDALPRLAGRPAEELAQTMRAFKSGARPGTVMPQLAKGYDDAQIDLLACYFAAQSAAPATKATKAANAMNAADAANAAHAAKRGQP
;
A
#
# COMPACT_ATOMS: atom_id res chain seq x y z
N MET A 1 -11.70 30.33 12.05
CA MET A 1 -10.81 30.06 13.19
C MET A 1 -11.62 29.59 14.43
N ARG A 2 -12.45 28.53 14.32
CA ARG A 2 -13.33 28.10 15.43
C ARG A 2 -13.50 26.58 15.60
N GLU A 3 -12.66 25.76 14.95
CA GLU A 3 -12.81 24.29 14.94
C GLU A 3 -11.67 23.54 15.67
N SER A 4 -10.72 24.25 16.30
CA SER A 4 -9.51 23.65 16.89
C SER A 4 -9.57 23.49 18.43
N GLU A 5 -10.64 23.89 19.09
CA GLU A 5 -10.76 23.88 20.56
C GLU A 5 -11.40 22.60 21.13
N SER A 6 -12.05 21.78 20.31
CA SER A 6 -12.79 20.59 20.76
C SER A 6 -11.92 19.35 21.01
N ILE A 7 -10.68 19.32 20.53
CA ILE A 7 -9.78 18.15 20.69
C ILE A 7 -9.04 18.15 22.05
N ARG A 8 -9.03 19.28 22.78
CA ARG A 8 -8.30 19.39 24.05
C ARG A 8 -9.07 18.97 25.31
N LEU A 9 -10.34 18.60 25.22
CA LEU A 9 -11.16 18.29 26.40
C LEU A 9 -11.33 16.79 26.74
N GLN A 10 -10.74 15.87 26.00
CA GLN A 10 -10.91 14.41 26.24
C GLN A 10 -9.73 13.69 26.91
N LEU A 11 -8.77 14.44 27.47
CA LEU A 11 -7.61 13.86 28.17
C LEU A 11 -7.56 14.11 29.68
N ALA A 12 -8.69 14.38 30.32
CA ALA A 12 -8.76 14.71 31.74
C ALA A 12 -9.74 13.82 32.52
N ASP A 13 -9.61 12.49 32.41
CA ASP A 13 -10.21 11.60 33.42
C ASP A 13 -9.49 10.25 33.55
N ARG A 14 -8.19 10.30 33.83
CA ARG A 14 -7.47 9.13 34.35
C ARG A 14 -7.38 9.22 35.87
N GLY A 15 -8.36 8.59 36.51
CA GLY A 15 -8.12 7.59 37.55
C GLY A 15 -7.16 7.99 38.65
N ARG A 16 -7.66 8.81 39.58
CA ARG A 16 -7.07 9.00 40.90
C ARG A 16 -7.28 7.73 41.73
N THR A 17 -6.45 6.70 41.54
CA THR A 17 -6.35 5.59 42.49
C THR A 17 -5.33 5.93 43.56
N SER A 18 -5.86 6.29 44.73
CA SER A 18 -5.13 6.48 45.98
C SER A 18 -4.47 5.15 46.39
N ILE A 19 -3.14 5.09 46.33
CA ILE A 19 -2.35 4.08 47.04
C ILE A 19 -1.69 4.80 48.21
N ARG A 20 -2.25 4.59 49.41
CA ARG A 20 -1.60 4.96 50.67
C ARG A 20 -0.66 3.84 51.06
N ALA A 21 0.64 4.12 51.10
CA ALA A 21 1.66 3.23 51.63
C ALA A 21 2.43 3.96 52.74
N THR A 22 2.22 3.54 53.99
CA THR A 22 3.06 3.76 55.19
C THR A 22 2.35 3.04 56.32
N GLY A 23 2.89 2.13 57.11
CA GLY A 23 4.23 1.59 57.27
C GLY A 23 4.30 0.98 58.68
N LEU A 24 4.81 -0.25 58.77
CA LEU A 24 5.40 -0.95 59.93
C LEU A 24 4.53 -1.20 61.18
N LEU A 25 4.49 -2.47 61.62
CA LEU A 25 5.05 -2.93 62.90
C LEU A 25 4.88 -4.46 63.04
N GLY A 26 5.97 -5.20 62.83
CA GLY A 26 6.36 -6.34 63.67
C GLY A 26 5.74 -7.72 63.43
N PRO A 27 6.37 -8.76 64.01
CA PRO A 27 6.85 -9.95 63.29
C PRO A 27 5.92 -11.15 63.51
N TRP A 28 6.40 -12.38 63.29
CA TRP A 28 5.78 -13.68 63.58
C TRP A 28 5.36 -14.47 62.32
N VAL A 29 6.06 -15.60 62.19
CA VAL A 29 5.59 -16.88 61.63
C VAL A 29 5.76 -17.07 60.13
N LEU A 30 6.78 -17.89 59.86
CA LEU A 30 6.95 -18.77 58.71
C LEU A 30 5.60 -19.28 58.18
N CYS A 31 5.41 -19.26 56.88
CA CYS A 31 4.91 -20.42 56.15
C CYS A 31 5.13 -20.23 54.65
N ALA A 32 5.82 -21.21 54.07
CA ALA A 32 5.66 -21.76 52.74
C ALA A 32 4.89 -20.93 51.70
N GLY A 33 5.61 -20.63 50.62
CA GLY A 33 5.13 -20.94 49.27
C GLY A 33 3.93 -20.16 48.77
N LEU A 34 4.21 -19.09 48.02
CA LEU A 34 3.60 -18.94 46.70
C LEU A 34 4.48 -17.99 45.89
N ILE A 35 5.38 -18.54 45.06
CA ILE A 35 5.87 -17.78 43.91
C ILE A 35 4.65 -17.63 43.01
N VAL A 36 3.95 -16.50 43.12
CA VAL A 36 2.97 -16.11 42.09
C VAL A 36 3.79 -15.80 40.86
N ALA A 37 4.02 -16.82 40.03
CA ALA A 37 4.53 -16.67 38.69
C ALA A 37 3.46 -15.90 37.91
N THR A 38 3.57 -14.57 37.90
CA THR A 38 2.83 -13.74 36.96
C THR A 38 3.37 -14.06 35.59
N THR A 39 2.80 -15.06 34.92
CA THR A 39 3.00 -15.21 33.48
C THR A 39 2.41 -13.97 32.85
N VAL A 40 3.27 -12.98 32.56
CA VAL A 40 2.90 -11.89 31.67
C VAL A 40 2.54 -12.58 30.35
N ARG A 41 1.24 -12.69 30.07
CA ARG A 41 0.79 -13.08 28.75
C ARG A 41 1.11 -11.89 27.88
N ALA A 42 2.25 -11.93 27.20
CA ALA A 42 2.52 -11.03 26.10
C ALA A 42 1.34 -11.17 25.13
N ALA A 43 0.44 -10.19 25.14
CA ALA A 43 -0.52 -10.03 24.07
C ALA A 43 0.29 -9.83 22.79
N PRO A 44 -0.06 -10.47 21.67
CA PRO A 44 0.56 -10.11 20.40
C PRO A 44 0.30 -8.61 20.21
N GLU A 45 1.36 -7.80 20.17
CA GLU A 45 1.26 -6.45 19.66
C GLU A 45 0.56 -6.55 18.31
N PRO A 46 -0.52 -5.78 18.05
CA PRO A 46 -1.05 -5.72 16.70
C PRO A 46 0.09 -5.21 15.84
N ALA A 47 0.60 -6.08 14.97
CA ALA A 47 1.66 -5.76 14.04
C ALA A 47 1.28 -4.45 13.33
N ALA A 48 1.89 -3.35 13.76
CA ALA A 48 1.84 -2.08 13.10
C ALA A 48 2.72 -2.21 11.84
N SER A 49 2.27 -3.03 10.90
CA SER A 49 3.02 -3.40 9.72
C SER A 49 2.06 -3.48 8.54
N ALA A 50 1.42 -2.36 8.21
CA ALA A 50 0.75 -2.19 6.93
C ALA A 50 0.48 -0.72 6.52
N LEU A 51 1.21 0.27 7.04
CA LEU A 51 1.04 1.66 6.55
C LEU A 51 2.08 2.08 5.49
N VAL A 52 3.10 1.28 5.24
CA VAL A 52 4.06 1.51 4.15
C VAL A 52 3.65 0.61 2.99
N PRO A 53 3.05 1.15 1.92
CA PRO A 53 2.78 0.36 0.73
C PRO A 53 4.11 -0.23 0.21
N PRO A 54 4.09 -1.46 -0.36
CA PRO A 54 5.30 -2.06 -0.89
C PRO A 54 5.93 -1.09 -1.90
N ALA A 55 7.27 -1.02 -1.96
CA ALA A 55 7.98 -0.06 -2.82
C ALA A 55 7.53 -0.12 -4.31
N ALA A 56 7.08 -1.29 -4.76
CA ALA A 56 6.48 -1.49 -6.09
C ALA A 56 5.18 -0.67 -6.29
N ASP A 57 4.32 -0.56 -5.28
CA ASP A 57 3.10 0.24 -5.31
C ASP A 57 3.41 1.75 -5.34
N LEU A 58 4.41 2.20 -4.57
CA LEU A 58 4.85 3.59 -4.60
C LEU A 58 5.42 4.00 -5.97
N ARG A 59 6.28 3.15 -6.56
CA ARG A 59 6.88 3.43 -7.87
C ARG A 59 5.82 3.45 -8.97
N MET A 60 4.88 2.52 -8.94
CA MET A 60 3.77 2.48 -9.90
C MET A 60 2.89 3.74 -9.77
N ARG A 61 2.49 4.12 -8.54
CA ARG A 61 1.69 5.34 -8.31
C ARG A 61 2.43 6.60 -8.74
N ALA A 62 3.74 6.68 -8.51
CA ALA A 62 4.56 7.80 -8.95
C ALA A 62 4.61 7.92 -10.47
N LEU A 63 4.74 6.80 -11.19
CA LEU A 63 4.67 6.78 -12.66
C LEU A 63 3.28 7.24 -13.13
N ALA A 64 2.21 6.69 -12.56
CA ALA A 64 0.84 7.02 -12.94
C ALA A 64 0.48 8.49 -12.65
N ALA A 65 1.05 9.10 -11.61
CA ALA A 65 0.82 10.50 -11.25
C ALA A 65 1.25 11.46 -12.37
N THR A 66 2.24 11.09 -13.18
CA THR A 66 2.69 11.90 -14.33
C THR A 66 1.61 12.06 -15.40
N CYS A 67 0.68 11.10 -15.49
CA CYS A 67 -0.39 11.11 -16.48
C CYS A 67 -1.55 12.01 -16.06
N ALA A 68 -1.70 12.28 -14.76
CA ALA A 68 -2.86 12.96 -14.20
C ALA A 68 -2.99 14.42 -14.63
N ALA A 69 -1.88 15.08 -14.97
CA ALA A 69 -1.87 16.46 -15.45
C ALA A 69 -2.68 16.67 -16.74
N CYS A 70 -2.81 15.61 -17.56
CA CYS A 70 -3.52 15.65 -18.83
C CYS A 70 -4.76 14.76 -18.82
N HIS A 71 -4.68 13.56 -18.23
CA HIS A 71 -5.77 12.59 -18.25
C HIS A 71 -6.65 12.61 -17.00
N GLY A 72 -6.50 13.64 -16.15
CA GLY A 72 -7.21 13.79 -14.88
C GLY A 72 -6.69 12.84 -13.80
N THR A 73 -7.06 13.12 -12.55
CA THR A 73 -6.70 12.28 -11.40
C THR A 73 -7.17 10.85 -11.62
N ASP A 74 -6.25 9.89 -11.44
CA ASP A 74 -6.47 8.46 -11.73
C ASP A 74 -6.92 8.14 -13.15
N GLY A 75 -6.64 9.03 -14.12
CA GLY A 75 -7.04 8.83 -15.51
C GLY A 75 -8.53 9.07 -15.75
N ARG A 76 -9.20 9.81 -14.87
CA ARG A 76 -10.63 10.16 -14.93
C ARG A 76 -10.85 11.57 -15.49
N SER A 77 -10.29 11.89 -16.66
CA SER A 77 -10.67 13.09 -17.41
C SER A 77 -12.18 13.08 -17.72
N THR A 78 -12.77 14.27 -17.79
CA THR A 78 -14.19 14.44 -18.10
C THR A 78 -14.43 14.32 -19.60
N ALA A 79 -15.66 14.02 -20.02
CA ALA A 79 -15.99 13.87 -21.44
C ALA A 79 -15.89 15.20 -22.22
N ASP A 80 -15.96 16.33 -21.54
CA ASP A 80 -15.77 17.67 -22.10
C ASP A 80 -14.29 18.03 -22.29
N ASP A 81 -13.37 17.26 -21.68
CA ASP A 81 -11.94 17.42 -21.91
C ASP A 81 -11.56 16.83 -23.26
N ALA A 82 -10.75 17.54 -24.04
CA ALA A 82 -10.22 17.06 -25.33
C ALA A 82 -9.34 15.80 -25.20
N LEU A 83 -9.12 15.30 -23.98
CA LEU A 83 -8.21 14.22 -23.65
C LEU A 83 -8.97 12.97 -23.19
N PRO A 84 -8.66 11.79 -23.76
CA PRO A 84 -9.42 10.58 -23.50
C PRO A 84 -9.23 10.08 -22.06
N ARG A 85 -10.32 9.55 -21.49
CA ARG A 85 -10.31 8.84 -20.20
C ARG A 85 -9.48 7.56 -20.30
N LEU A 86 -8.63 7.32 -19.31
CA LEU A 86 -7.82 6.10 -19.18
C LEU A 86 -8.41 5.11 -18.18
N ALA A 87 -9.05 5.63 -17.14
CA ALA A 87 -9.62 4.81 -16.06
C ALA A 87 -10.61 3.78 -16.60
N GLY A 88 -10.34 2.50 -16.35
CA GLY A 88 -11.20 1.37 -16.68
C GLY A 88 -11.09 0.84 -18.09
N ARG A 89 -10.24 1.43 -18.92
CA ARG A 89 -10.00 0.86 -20.24
C ARG A 89 -9.25 -0.48 -20.08
N PRO A 90 -9.49 -1.46 -20.96
CA PRO A 90 -8.78 -2.73 -20.87
C PRO A 90 -7.27 -2.52 -20.88
N ALA A 91 -6.56 -3.21 -19.99
CA ALA A 91 -5.10 -3.07 -19.87
C ALA A 91 -4.40 -3.37 -21.21
N GLU A 92 -4.87 -4.39 -21.93
CA GLU A 92 -4.33 -4.73 -23.24
C GLU A 92 -4.45 -3.58 -24.25
N GLU A 93 -5.62 -2.93 -24.33
CA GLU A 93 -5.82 -1.80 -25.24
C GLU A 93 -4.92 -0.61 -24.89
N LEU A 94 -4.77 -0.32 -23.59
CA LEU A 94 -3.91 0.76 -23.10
C LEU A 94 -2.45 0.49 -23.45
N ALA A 95 -1.97 -0.74 -23.20
CA ALA A 95 -0.60 -1.14 -23.47
C ALA A 95 -0.30 -1.16 -24.98
N GLN A 96 -1.20 -1.72 -25.79
CA GLN A 96 -1.09 -1.69 -27.25
C GLN A 96 -1.07 -0.24 -27.78
N THR A 97 -1.92 0.63 -27.25
CA THR A 97 -1.96 2.05 -27.64
C THR A 97 -0.64 2.75 -27.30
N MET A 98 -0.11 2.55 -26.10
CA MET A 98 1.19 3.11 -25.68
C MET A 98 2.34 2.60 -26.55
N ARG A 99 2.37 1.31 -26.85
CA ARG A 99 3.37 0.72 -27.75
C ARG A 99 3.26 1.27 -29.17
N ALA A 100 2.04 1.46 -29.68
CA ALA A 100 1.81 2.05 -31.00
C ALA A 100 2.27 3.51 -31.05
N PHE A 101 2.12 4.28 -29.96
CA PHE A 101 2.69 5.61 -29.86
C PHE A 101 4.23 5.58 -29.80
N LYS A 102 4.81 4.66 -29.02
CA LYS A 102 6.25 4.48 -28.87
C LYS A 102 6.93 4.10 -30.19
N SER A 103 6.31 3.21 -30.98
CA SER A 103 6.82 2.80 -32.30
C SER A 103 6.55 3.80 -33.41
N GLY A 104 5.66 4.79 -33.17
CA GLY A 104 5.20 5.73 -34.20
C GLY A 104 4.12 5.17 -35.12
N ALA A 105 3.64 3.94 -34.90
CA ALA A 105 2.54 3.36 -35.66
C ALA A 105 1.21 4.12 -35.47
N ARG A 106 1.03 4.77 -34.32
CA ARG A 106 -0.12 5.62 -34.03
C ARG A 106 0.28 7.10 -34.03
N PRO A 107 -0.38 7.96 -34.83
CA PRO A 107 -0.13 9.39 -34.80
C PRO A 107 -0.71 10.03 -33.54
N GLY A 108 -0.07 11.09 -33.06
CA GLY A 108 -0.53 11.89 -31.93
C GLY A 108 0.31 13.15 -31.77
N THR A 109 -0.19 14.12 -31.00
CA THR A 109 0.51 15.40 -30.79
C THR A 109 1.63 15.24 -29.75
N VAL A 110 1.26 14.86 -28.52
CA VAL A 110 2.18 14.80 -27.38
C VAL A 110 2.53 13.36 -26.99
N MET A 111 1.56 12.46 -27.03
CA MET A 111 1.73 11.08 -26.57
C MET A 111 2.85 10.28 -27.26
N PRO A 112 3.12 10.41 -28.58
CA PRO A 112 4.26 9.72 -29.21
C PRO A 112 5.62 10.11 -28.61
N GLN A 113 5.78 11.34 -28.13
CA GLN A 113 7.02 11.77 -27.50
C GLN A 113 7.12 11.25 -26.06
N LEU A 114 6.00 11.28 -25.32
CA LEU A 114 5.95 10.75 -23.96
C LEU A 114 6.16 9.23 -23.92
N ALA A 115 5.54 8.49 -24.83
CA ALA A 115 5.59 7.02 -24.86
C ALA A 115 7.01 6.47 -25.05
N LYS A 116 7.92 7.23 -25.67
CA LYS A 116 9.33 6.86 -25.82
C LYS A 116 10.12 6.89 -24.52
N GLY A 117 9.66 7.63 -23.52
CA GLY A 117 10.29 7.70 -22.20
C GLY A 117 10.01 6.50 -21.29
N TYR A 118 9.14 5.58 -21.73
CA TYR A 118 8.76 4.41 -20.96
C TYR A 118 9.31 3.12 -21.59
N ASP A 119 9.86 2.25 -20.74
CA ASP A 119 10.14 0.87 -21.12
C ASP A 119 8.84 0.04 -21.19
N ASP A 120 8.92 -1.17 -21.73
CA ASP A 120 7.72 -1.99 -21.97
C ASP A 120 7.10 -2.49 -20.65
N ALA A 121 7.90 -2.71 -19.62
CA ALA A 121 7.41 -3.12 -18.30
C ALA A 121 6.66 -1.97 -17.61
N GLN A 122 7.14 -0.73 -17.75
CA GLN A 122 6.45 0.47 -17.28
C GLN A 122 5.14 0.70 -18.03
N ILE A 123 5.11 0.46 -19.35
CA ILE A 123 3.88 0.53 -20.13
C ILE A 123 2.84 -0.47 -19.61
N ASP A 124 3.24 -1.71 -19.35
CA ASP A 124 2.32 -2.72 -18.81
C ASP A 124 1.84 -2.36 -17.40
N LEU A 125 2.73 -1.87 -16.54
CA LEU A 125 2.37 -1.40 -15.20
C LEU A 125 1.34 -0.26 -15.24
N LEU A 126 1.55 0.74 -16.09
CA LEU A 126 0.62 1.86 -16.25
C LEU A 126 -0.73 1.39 -16.81
N ALA A 127 -0.71 0.48 -17.78
CA ALA A 127 -1.92 -0.08 -18.36
C ALA A 127 -2.74 -0.87 -17.33
N CYS A 128 -2.09 -1.71 -16.53
CA CYS A 128 -2.73 -2.43 -15.43
C CYS A 128 -3.30 -1.47 -14.37
N TYR A 129 -2.55 -0.41 -14.02
CA TYR A 129 -3.02 0.59 -13.07
C TYR A 129 -4.31 1.24 -13.54
N PHE A 130 -4.33 1.85 -14.73
CA PHE A 130 -5.51 2.57 -15.21
C PHE A 130 -6.70 1.64 -15.47
N ALA A 131 -6.47 0.40 -15.89
CA ALA A 131 -7.53 -0.59 -16.01
C ALA A 131 -8.24 -0.87 -14.68
N ALA A 132 -7.49 -0.86 -13.56
CA ALA A 132 -8.06 -1.06 -12.23
C ALA A 132 -8.91 0.12 -11.73
N GLN A 133 -8.73 1.33 -12.28
CA GLN A 133 -9.38 2.55 -11.76
C GLN A 133 -10.88 2.69 -12.06
N SER A 134 -11.50 1.78 -12.81
CA SER A 134 -12.98 1.74 -12.97
C SER A 134 -13.63 0.51 -12.37
N ALA A 135 -12.88 -0.37 -11.71
CA ALA A 135 -13.47 -1.49 -10.99
C ALA A 135 -13.72 -1.10 -9.53
N ALA A 136 -14.96 -1.22 -9.08
CA ALA A 136 -15.26 -1.45 -7.66
C ALA A 136 -14.50 -2.72 -7.16
N PRO A 137 -14.27 -2.87 -5.85
CA PRO A 137 -12.98 -3.17 -5.24
C PRO A 137 -12.30 -4.48 -5.68
N ALA A 138 -10.96 -4.38 -5.76
CA ALA A 138 -9.95 -5.37 -6.11
C ALA A 138 -9.91 -6.62 -5.22
N THR A 139 -10.91 -7.50 -5.31
CA THR A 139 -10.81 -8.85 -4.71
C THR A 139 -10.10 -9.84 -5.65
N LYS A 140 -10.08 -9.57 -6.96
CA LYS A 140 -9.44 -10.45 -7.96
C LYS A 140 -8.02 -10.02 -8.35
N ALA A 141 -7.74 -8.72 -8.44
CA ALA A 141 -6.42 -8.20 -8.80
C ALA A 141 -5.35 -8.49 -7.73
N THR A 142 -5.70 -8.44 -6.45
CA THR A 142 -4.80 -8.78 -5.34
C THR A 142 -4.45 -10.27 -5.32
N LYS A 143 -5.37 -11.15 -5.73
CA LYS A 143 -5.07 -12.59 -5.86
C LYS A 143 -4.15 -12.88 -7.05
N ALA A 144 -4.32 -12.17 -8.17
CA ALA A 144 -3.46 -12.32 -9.34
C ALA A 144 -2.05 -11.73 -9.12
N ALA A 145 -1.94 -10.56 -8.50
CA ALA A 145 -0.66 -9.95 -8.15
C ALA A 145 0.11 -10.77 -7.11
N ASN A 146 -0.58 -11.33 -6.09
CA ASN A 146 0.05 -12.23 -5.13
C ASN A 146 0.42 -13.59 -5.77
N ALA A 147 -0.33 -14.07 -6.76
CA ALA A 147 0.00 -15.30 -7.48
C ALA A 147 1.23 -15.11 -8.40
N MET A 148 1.36 -13.97 -9.08
CA MET A 148 2.52 -13.67 -9.92
C MET A 148 3.78 -13.50 -9.06
N ASN A 149 3.69 -12.75 -7.97
CA ASN A 149 4.80 -12.58 -7.02
C ASN A 149 5.19 -13.90 -6.32
N ALA A 150 4.23 -14.79 -6.04
CA ALA A 150 4.51 -16.11 -5.50
C ALA A 150 5.17 -17.04 -6.52
N ALA A 151 4.79 -16.95 -7.79
CA ALA A 151 5.42 -17.71 -8.88
C ALA A 151 6.85 -17.22 -9.15
N ASP A 152 7.09 -15.92 -9.12
CA ASP A 152 8.42 -15.33 -9.31
C ASP A 152 9.34 -15.62 -8.10
N ALA A 153 8.81 -15.59 -6.88
CA ALA A 153 9.55 -16.00 -5.68
C ALA A 153 9.88 -17.51 -5.66
N ALA A 154 8.96 -18.36 -6.11
CA ALA A 154 9.20 -19.79 -6.24
C ALA A 154 10.24 -20.09 -7.33
N ASN A 155 10.23 -19.37 -8.44
CA ASN A 155 11.22 -19.54 -9.51
C ASN A 155 12.62 -19.04 -9.09
N ALA A 156 12.70 -17.93 -8.36
CA ALA A 156 13.95 -17.43 -7.78
C ALA A 156 14.55 -18.42 -6.75
N ALA A 157 13.72 -19.03 -5.91
CA ALA A 157 14.15 -20.08 -4.97
C ALA A 157 14.62 -21.36 -5.68
N HIS A 158 14.03 -21.70 -6.82
CA HIS A 158 14.42 -22.86 -7.64
C HIS A 158 15.69 -22.62 -8.47
N ALA A 159 16.01 -21.36 -8.79
CA ALA A 159 17.27 -20.96 -9.42
C ALA A 159 18.46 -21.03 -8.43
N ALA A 160 18.26 -20.61 -7.17
CA ALA A 160 19.30 -20.64 -6.14
C ALA A 160 19.74 -22.05 -5.69
N LYS A 161 18.99 -23.11 -6.05
CA LYS A 161 19.33 -24.51 -5.76
C LYS A 161 20.12 -25.20 -6.87
N ARG A 162 20.36 -24.56 -8.02
CA ARG A 162 20.94 -25.17 -9.23
C ARG A 162 22.40 -24.78 -9.55
N GLY A 163 23.19 -24.38 -8.53
CA GLY A 163 24.67 -24.22 -8.62
C GLY A 163 25.13 -22.90 -8.02
N GLN A 164 26.13 -22.83 -7.14
CA GLN A 164 27.52 -23.31 -7.25
C GLN A 164 28.16 -23.50 -5.86
N PRO A 165 29.28 -24.24 -5.69
CA PRO A 165 30.13 -24.87 -6.71
C PRO A 165 29.66 -26.25 -7.17
#